data_AF-W0J9Z7-F1
#
_entry.id   AF-W0J9Z7-F1
#
_cell.length_a   1.000
_cell.length_b   1.000
_cell.length_c   1.000
_cell.angle_alpha   90.00
_cell.angle_beta   90.00
_cell.angle_gamma   90.00
#
_symmetry.space_group_name_H-M   'P 1'
#
loop_
_entity.id
_entity.type
_entity.pdbx_description
1 polymer ?
#
loop_
_entity_poly.entity_id
_entity_poly.type
_entity_poly.pdbx_seq_one_letter_code
_entity_poly.pdbx_strand_id
1 'polypeptide(L)' 'MIIRQHTSYSVFYRELETMWLLGGILSTLRDPDMLQARLLIREVQKM' A
#
# COMPACT_ATOMS: atom_id res chain seq x y z
N MET A 1 -4.55 -7.13 2.85
CA MET A 1 -4.32 -5.98 1.94
C MET A 1 -3.30 -6.44 0.91
N ILE A 2 -3.55 -6.27 -0.40
CA ILE A 2 -2.64 -6.75 -1.45
C ILE A 2 -1.81 -5.55 -1.94
N ILE A 3 -0.51 -5.76 -2.11
CA ILE A 3 0.45 -4.76 -2.59
C ILE A 3 1.01 -5.25 -3.92
N ARG A 4 0.83 -4.47 -4.99
CA ARG A 4 1.48 -4.72 -6.28
C ARG A 4 2.57 -3.67 -6.48
N GLN A 5 3.79 -4.13 -6.72
CA GLN A 5 4.93 -3.28 -7.02
C GLN A 5 5.14 -3.17 -8.53
N HIS A 6 5.09 -1.94 -9.04
CA HIS A 6 5.62 -1.55 -10.34
C HIS A 6 6.94 -0.81 -10.13
N THR A 7 7.78 -0.74 -11.17
CA THR A 7 9.15 -0.19 -11.15
C THR A 7 9.31 1.19 -10.49
N SER A 8 8.24 2.00 -10.38
CA SER A 8 8.30 3.32 -9.75
C SER A 8 7.14 3.62 -8.80
N TYR A 9 6.20 2.68 -8.62
CA TYR A 9 5.01 2.86 -7.79
C TYR A 9 4.54 1.55 -7.16
N SER A 10 4.00 1.66 -5.94
CA SER A 10 3.29 0.61 -5.24
C SER A 10 1.80 0.97 -5.15
N VAL A 11 0.94 0.02 -5.49
CA VAL A 11 -0.51 0.17 -5.39
C VAL A 11 -1.03 -0.68 -4.22
N PHE A 12 -1.82 -0.04 -3.35
CA PHE A 12 -2.46 -0.65 -2.20
C PHE A 12 -3.94 -0.76 -2.49
N TYR A 13 -4.47 -1.97 -2.39
CA TYR A 13 -5.89 -2.18 -2.58
C TYR A 13 -6.39 -3.35 -1.74
N ARG A 14 -7.70 -3.37 -1.54
CA ARG A 14 -8.43 -4.50 -0.96
C ARG A 14 -9.40 -5.02 -2.00
N GLU A 15 -9.25 -6.30 -2.34
CA GLU A 15 -10.23 -7.01 -3.15
C GLU A 15 -11.47 -7.30 -2.30
N LEU A 16 -12.64 -6.97 -2.85
CA LEU A 16 -13.94 -7.41 -2.40
C LEU A 16 -14.58 -8.26 -3.53
N GLU A 17 -15.67 -8.94 -3.23
CA GLU A 17 -16.32 -9.88 -4.17
C GLU A 17 -16.70 -9.26 -5.51
N THR A 18 -17.06 -7.98 -5.54
CA THR A 18 -17.56 -7.30 -6.75
C THR A 18 -16.74 -6.08 -7.16
N MET A 19 -15.78 -5.66 -6.34
CA MET A 19 -15.03 -4.43 -6.58
C MET A 19 -13.68 -4.43 -5.87
N TRP A 20 -12.81 -3.51 -6.29
CA TRP A 20 -11.55 -3.25 -5.61
C TRP A 20 -11.62 -1.89 -4.92
N LEU A 21 -11.33 -1.89 -3.62
CA LEU A 21 -11.16 -0.66 -2.86
C LEU A 21 -9.70 -0.22 -2.96
N LEU A 22 -9.48 0.89 -3.69
CA LEU A 22 -8.17 1.51 -3.79
C LEU A 22 -7.81 2.17 -2.45
N GLY A 23 -6.74 1.67 -1.82
CA GLY A 23 -6.19 2.23 -0.57
C GLY A 23 -5.16 3.34 -0.81
N GLY A 24 -4.54 3.37 -2.00
CA GLY A 24 -3.64 4.44 -2.43
C GLY A 24 -2.58 3.99 -3.44
N ILE A 25 -1.90 4.96 -4.03
CA ILE A 25 -0.76 4.77 -4.94
C ILE A 25 0.40 5.56 -4.37
N LEU A 26 1.56 4.93 -4.21
CA LEU A 26 2.74 5.54 -3.62
C LEU A 26 3.94 5.37 -4.55
N SER A 27 4.79 6.39 -4.68
CA SER A 27 6.01 6.27 -5.50
C SER A 27 7.10 5.52 -4.76
N THR A 28 7.62 4.44 -5.35
CA THR A 28 8.74 3.65 -4.79
C THR A 28 10.10 4.27 -5.06
N LEU A 29 10.18 5.32 -5.89
CA LEU A 29 11.41 6.06 -6.15
C LEU A 29 11.82 6.95 -4.97
N ARG A 30 10.87 7.31 -4.10
CA ARG A 30 11.12 8.04 -2.86
C ARG A 30 11.11 7.05 -1.69
N ASP A 31 12.27 6.45 -1.48
CA ASP A 31 12.67 5.69 -0.30
C ASP A 31 11.70 4.57 0.14
N PRO A 32 11.90 3.31 -0.32
CA PRO A 32 11.01 2.18 -0.01
C PRO A 32 10.89 1.90 1.50
N ASP A 33 11.90 2.26 2.30
CA ASP A 33 11.89 2.05 3.75
C ASP A 33 10.88 2.97 4.46
N MET A 34 10.76 4.22 4.00
CA MET A 34 9.79 5.17 4.55
C MET A 34 8.34 4.73 4.24
N LEU A 35 8.14 4.07 3.10
CA LEU A 35 6.85 3.48 2.72
C LEU A 35 6.49 2.31 3.61
N GLN A 36 7.43 1.39 3.82
CA GLN A 36 7.24 0.22 4.67
C GLN A 36 6.94 0.63 6.12
N ALA A 37 7.64 1.63 6.64
CA ALA A 37 7.39 2.21 7.96
C ALA A 37 5.97 2.81 8.10
N ARG A 38 5.50 3.59 7.11
CA ARG A 38 4.15 4.18 7.14
C ARG A 38 3.03 3.13 7.06
N LEU A 39 3.29 2.03 6.35
CA LEU A 39 2.33 0.92 6.23
C LEU A 39 2.23 0.14 7.55
N LEU A 40 3.36 -0.17 8.19
CA LEU A 40 3.41 -0.82 9.51
C LEU A 40 2.68 0.02 10.57
N ILE A 41 2.91 1.33 10.61
CA ILE A 41 2.24 2.24 11.56
C ILE A 41 0.71 2.23 11.37
N ARG A 42 0.23 2.17 10.11
CA ARG A 42 -1.21 2.14 9.82
C ARG A 42 -1.90 0.83 10.19
N GLU A 43 -1.19 -0.30 10.13
CA GLU A 43 -1.75 -1.58 10.59
C GLU A 43 -1.80 -1.65 12.12
N VAL A 44 -0.77 -1.16 12.82
CA VAL A 44 -0.73 -1.14 14.29
C VAL A 44 -1.82 -0.25 14.88
N GLN A 45 -2.13 0.91 14.27
CA GLN A 45 -3.22 1.78 14.74
C GLN A 45 -4.63 1.21 14.54
N LYS A 46 -4.79 0.14 13.74
CA LYS A 46 -6.08 -0.52 13.51
C LYS A 46 -6.30 -1.76 14.37
N MET A 47 -5.29 -2.21 15.11
CA MET A 47 -5.43 -3.16 16.23
C MET A 47 -5.78 -2.41 17.50
#